data_AF-A0A8X6WV36-F1
#
_entry.id   AF-A0A8X6WV36-F1
#
_cell.length_a   1.000
_cell.length_b   1.000
_cell.length_c   1.000
_cell.angle_alpha   90.00
_cell.angle_beta   90.00
_cell.angle_gamma   90.00
#
_symmetry.space_group_name_H-M   'P 1'
#
loop_
_entity.id
_entity.type
_entity.pdbx_description
1 polymer ?
#
loop_
_entity_poly.entity_id
_entity_poly.type
_entity_poly.pdbx_seq_one_letter_code
_entity_poly.pdbx_strand_id
1 'polypeptide(L)'
;MGLYGATSCIGSLVENLIDSNPLDFIENEENSPIFLSFGGGVSHPDLLLTDPTLSDIVHHKLIDSLGSAGHKILLARIIKIWSLQGA
;
A
#
# COMPACT_ATOMS: atom_id res chain seq x y z
N MET A 1 6.42 -0.20 14.30
CA MET A 1 6.69 -1.58 14.78
C MET A 1 6.67 -2.43 13.51
N GLY A 2 7.81 -3.03 13.15
CA GLY A 2 8.11 -3.46 11.76
C GLY A 2 7.12 -4.45 11.16
N LEU A 3 6.52 -4.08 10.03
CA LEU A 3 5.51 -4.86 9.30
C LEU A 3 6.14 -5.95 8.40
N TYR A 4 7.42 -5.82 8.03
CA TYR A 4 8.09 -6.70 7.06
C TYR A 4 9.43 -7.28 7.55
N GLY A 5 10.12 -6.64 8.49
CA GLY A 5 11.48 -7.00 8.92
C GLY A 5 11.57 -8.21 9.83
N ALA A 6 10.44 -8.69 10.36
CA ALA A 6 10.44 -9.81 11.30
C ALA A 6 10.68 -11.19 10.64
N THR A 7 10.63 -11.31 9.31
CA THR A 7 10.53 -12.63 8.65
C THR A 7 11.42 -12.85 7.42
N SER A 8 12.11 -11.86 6.86
CA SER A 8 13.05 -12.08 5.74
C SER A 8 14.05 -10.95 5.53
N CYS A 9 15.22 -11.29 4.94
CA CYS A 9 16.22 -10.29 4.54
C CYS A 9 15.68 -9.24 3.56
N ILE A 10 14.72 -9.62 2.70
CA ILE A 10 14.05 -8.71 1.77
C ILE A 10 13.17 -7.73 2.55
N GLY A 11 12.43 -8.20 3.55
CA GLY A 11 11.58 -7.35 4.38
C GLY A 11 12.37 -6.26 5.11
N SER A 12 13.53 -6.61 5.68
CA SER A 12 14.41 -5.62 6.32
C SER A 12 14.98 -4.59 5.34
N LEU A 13 15.27 -4.99 4.10
CA LEU A 13 15.73 -4.05 3.06
C LEU A 13 14.63 -3.06 2.66
N VAL A 14 13.39 -3.53 2.56
CA VAL A 14 12.22 -2.68 2.28
C VAL A 14 11.97 -1.70 3.42
N GLU A 15 12.01 -2.15 4.68
CA GLU A 15 11.86 -1.27 5.85
C GLU A 15 12.96 -0.21 5.88
N ASN A 16 14.22 -0.60 5.68
CA ASN A 16 15.32 0.34 5.61
C ASN A 16 15.15 1.37 4.48
N LEU A 17 14.59 0.98 3.32
CA LEU A 17 14.29 1.91 2.23
C LEU A 17 13.24 2.94 2.66
N ILE A 18 12.17 2.50 3.31
CA ILE A 18 11.10 3.40 3.79
C ILE A 18 11.65 4.33 4.87
N ASP A 19 12.34 3.79 5.88
CA ASP A 19 12.86 4.56 7.02
C ASP A 19 13.97 5.56 6.65
N SER A 20 14.71 5.30 5.56
CA SER A 20 15.79 6.18 5.10
C SER A 20 15.35 7.28 4.14
N ASN A 21 14.08 7.29 3.74
CA ASN A 21 13.53 8.26 2.79
C ASN A 21 12.30 8.96 3.37
N PRO A 22 11.95 10.17 2.89
CA PRO A 22 10.70 10.82 3.28
C PRO A 22 9.54 10.16 2.54
N LEU A 23 9.20 8.94 2.93
CA LEU A 23 8.13 8.14 2.34
C LEU A 23 7.18 7.70 3.45
N ASP A 24 5.89 7.94 3.24
CA ASP A 24 4.85 7.36 4.09
C ASP A 24 4.38 6.05 3.48
N PHE A 25 4.30 5.02 4.31
CA PHE A 25 3.64 3.77 3.97
C PHE A 25 2.14 3.88 4.24
N ILE A 26 1.35 3.67 3.20
CA ILE A 26 -0.11 3.64 3.33
C ILE A 26 -0.53 2.19 3.56
N GLU A 27 -0.91 1.89 4.80
CA GLU A 27 -1.48 0.60 5.15
C GLU A 27 -2.85 0.42 4.50
N ASN A 28 -3.12 -0.81 4.04
CA ASN A 28 -4.44 -1.12 3.50
C ASN A 28 -5.47 -1.20 4.62
N GLU A 29 -6.48 -0.31 4.63
CA GLU A 29 -7.43 -0.16 5.74
C GLU A 29 -8.15 -1.48 6.12
N GLU A 30 -8.37 -2.38 5.16
CA GLU A 30 -9.08 -3.63 5.41
C GLU A 30 -8.21 -4.71 6.07
N ASN A 31 -6.89 -4.51 6.20
CA ASN A 31 -5.91 -5.55 6.52
C ASN A 31 -6.05 -6.81 5.63
N SER A 32 -6.83 -6.71 4.55
CA SER A 32 -7.15 -7.82 3.67
C SER A 32 -5.90 -8.20 2.91
N PRO A 33 -5.61 -9.49 2.79
CA PRO A 33 -4.51 -9.95 1.96
C PRO A 33 -4.69 -9.55 0.52
N ILE A 34 -3.57 -9.14 -0.07
CA ILE A 34 -3.50 -8.66 -1.44
C ILE A 34 -3.18 -9.81 -2.40
N PHE A 35 -2.62 -10.91 -1.89
CA PHE A 35 -2.31 -12.12 -2.66
C PHE A 35 -2.80 -13.41 -1.99
N LEU A 36 -3.43 -14.26 -2.79
CA LEU A 36 -3.79 -15.65 -2.51
C LEU A 36 -2.95 -16.58 -3.39
N SER A 37 -2.01 -17.30 -2.80
CA SER A 37 -1.21 -18.28 -3.52
C SER A 37 -2.02 -19.52 -3.86
N PHE A 38 -1.61 -20.24 -4.91
CA PHE A 38 -2.24 -21.50 -5.32
C PHE A 38 -2.27 -22.56 -4.19
N GLY A 39 -1.37 -22.47 -3.21
CA GLY A 39 -1.34 -23.32 -2.02
C GLY A 39 -2.27 -22.87 -0.88
N GLY A 40 -3.14 -21.88 -1.10
CA GLY A 40 -4.00 -21.29 -0.06
C GLY A 40 -3.27 -20.36 0.91
N GLY A 41 -2.00 -20.05 0.62
CA GLY A 41 -1.23 -19.09 1.39
C GLY A 41 -1.71 -17.67 1.11
N VAL A 42 -1.67 -16.84 2.14
CA VAL A 42 -2.24 -15.51 2.14
C VAL A 42 -1.12 -14.53 2.47
N SER A 43 -0.88 -13.51 1.64
CA SER A 43 0.21 -12.55 1.86
C SER A 43 -0.09 -11.14 1.36
N HIS A 44 0.73 -10.17 1.79
CA HIS A 44 0.69 -8.76 1.39
C HIS A 44 2.00 -8.35 0.71
N PRO A 45 2.30 -8.84 -0.51
CA PRO A 45 3.55 -8.51 -1.18
C PRO A 45 3.55 -7.09 -1.80
N ASP A 46 2.36 -6.54 -2.05
CA ASP A 46 2.18 -5.24 -2.69
C ASP A 46 2.27 -4.10 -1.67
N LEU A 47 2.96 -3.01 -2.03
CA LEU A 47 3.20 -1.84 -1.18
C LEU A 47 2.62 -0.59 -1.81
N LEU A 48 2.01 0.28 -0.99
CA LEU A 48 1.63 1.64 -1.38
C LEU A 48 2.47 2.65 -0.59
N LEU A 49 3.32 3.39 -1.30
CA LEU A 49 4.17 4.43 -0.75
C LEU A 49 3.77 5.78 -1.34
N THR A 50 3.86 6.82 -0.53
CA THR A 50 3.57 8.19 -0.95
C THR A 50 4.57 9.18 -0.38
N ASP A 51 4.65 10.35 -1.00
CA ASP A 51 5.27 11.51 -0.35
C ASP A 51 4.40 11.94 0.85
N PRO A 52 4.99 12.27 2.02
CA PRO A 52 4.26 12.68 3.21
C PRO A 52 3.31 13.87 2.99
N THR A 53 3.59 14.73 2.01
CA THR A 53 2.73 15.87 1.67
C THR A 53 1.43 15.46 0.95
N LEU A 54 1.35 14.21 0.48
CA LEU A 54 0.21 13.68 -0.26
C LEU A 54 -0.58 12.63 0.55
N SER A 55 -0.07 12.17 1.70
CA SER A 55 -0.67 11.10 2.51
C SER A 55 -2.14 11.35 2.82
N ASP A 56 -2.50 12.59 3.17
CA ASP A 56 -3.87 12.97 3.53
C ASP A 56 -4.84 13.01 2.33
N ILE A 57 -4.34 13.04 1.10
CA ILE A 57 -5.16 13.14 -0.13
C ILE A 57 -5.09 11.89 -1.00
N VAL A 58 -4.29 10.90 -0.60
CA VAL A 58 -4.26 9.58 -1.23
C VAL A 58 -5.31 8.70 -0.58
N HIS A 59 -6.31 8.32 -1.36
CA HIS A 59 -7.29 7.30 -0.99
C HIS A 59 -7.01 6.03 -1.76
N HIS A 60 -7.22 4.87 -1.15
CA HIS A 60 -7.04 3.59 -1.82
C HIS A 60 -8.16 2.61 -1.49
N LYS A 61 -8.29 1.57 -2.31
CA LYS A 61 -9.11 0.40 -1.99
C LYS A 61 -8.60 -0.83 -2.74
N LEU A 62 -8.88 -2.01 -2.19
CA LEU A 62 -8.70 -3.27 -2.91
C LEU A 62 -9.97 -3.62 -3.70
N ILE A 63 -9.76 -4.21 -4.87
CA ILE A 63 -10.83 -4.76 -5.72
C ILE A 63 -10.48 -6.21 -6.01
N ASP A 64 -11.40 -7.13 -5.71
CA ASP A 64 -11.20 -8.54 -6.05
C ASP A 64 -11.10 -8.69 -7.57
N SER A 65 -10.01 -9.31 -8.04
CA SER A 65 -9.86 -9.60 -9.46
C SER A 65 -10.70 -10.83 -9.81
N LEU A 66 -11.42 -10.77 -10.93
CA LEU A 66 -12.25 -11.89 -11.42
C LEU A 66 -11.41 -13.03 -12.05
N GLY A 67 -10.08 -13.02 -11.87
CA GLY A 67 -9.13 -13.90 -12.57
C GLY A 67 -8.20 -14.68 -11.64
N SER A 68 -7.55 -15.72 -12.18
CA SER A 68 -6.78 -16.74 -11.42
C SER A 68 -5.39 -16.31 -10.96
N ALA A 69 -5.06 -15.01 -10.95
CA ALA A 69 -3.71 -14.54 -10.62
C ALA A 69 -3.44 -14.53 -9.11
N GLY A 70 -4.47 -14.72 -8.27
CA GLY A 70 -4.34 -14.68 -6.82
C GLY A 70 -4.22 -13.26 -6.24
N HIS A 71 -3.81 -12.27 -7.03
CA HIS A 71 -3.74 -10.88 -6.60
C HIS A 71 -5.09 -10.16 -6.67
N LYS A 72 -5.36 -9.32 -5.66
CA LYS A 72 -6.36 -8.26 -5.70
C LYS A 72 -5.78 -7.04 -6.42
N ILE A 73 -6.64 -6.20 -6.98
CA ILE A 73 -6.25 -4.95 -7.62
C ILE A 73 -6.20 -3.86 -6.54
N LEU A 74 -5.05 -3.20 -6.38
CA LEU A 74 -4.93 -1.99 -5.58
C LEU A 74 -5.27 -0.76 -6.44
N LEU A 75 -6.36 -0.06 -6.11
CA LEU A 75 -6.74 1.18 -6.76
C LEU A 75 -6.45 2.36 -5.85
N ALA A 76 -5.44 3.17 -6.18
CA ALA A 76 -5.12 4.43 -5.51
C ALA A 76 -5.67 5.64 -6.28
N ARG A 77 -6.10 6.67 -5.56
CA ARG A 77 -6.67 7.92 -6.08
C ARG A 77 -6.08 9.10 -5.31
N ILE A 78 -5.64 10.12 -6.02
CA ILE A 78 -5.19 11.39 -5.44
C ILE A 78 -6.29 12.42 -5.66
N ILE A 79 -6.85 12.96 -4.58
CA ILE A 79 -7.93 13.95 -4.65
C ILE A 79 -7.36 15.34 -4.36
N LYS A 80 -7.17 16.14 -5.41
CA LYS A 80 -6.80 17.54 -5.27
C LYS A 80 -8.06 18.40 -5.19
N ILE A 81 -8.38 18.91 -4.00
CA ILE A 81 -9.47 19.87 -3.82
C ILE A 81 -8.93 21.27 -4.11
N TRP A 82 -9.46 21.93 -5.13
CA TRP A 82 -9.19 23.35 -5.37
C TRP A 82 -10.08 24.17 -4.46
N SER A 83 -9.50 24.89 -3.50
CA SER A 83 -10.20 25.99 -2.85
C SER A 83 -10.28 27.14 -3.84
N LEU A 84 -11.47 27.51 -4.27
CA LEU A 84 -11.70 28.79 -4.92
C LEU A 84 -11.49 29.87 -3.85
N GLN A 85 -10.27 30.39 -3.75
CA GLN A 85 -10.05 31.63 -3.04
C GLN A 85 -10.69 32.74 -3.89
N GLY A 86 -11.61 33.46 -3.26
CA GLY A 86 -12.60 34.34 -3.89
C GLY A 86 -12.01 35.49 -4.71
N ALA A 87 -12.89 35.99 -5.58
CA ALA A 87 -12.75 37.18 -6.41
C ALA A 87 -12.44 38.47 -5.63
#